data_AF-A0AAJ8LQ24-F1
#
_entry.id   AF-A0AAJ8LQ24-F1
#
_cell.length_a   1.000
_cell.length_b   1.000
_cell.length_c   1.000
_cell.angle_alpha   90.00
_cell.angle_beta   90.00
_cell.angle_gamma   90.00
#
_symmetry.space_group_name_H-M   'P 1'
#
loop_
_entity.id
_entity.type
_entity.pdbx_description
1 polymer ?
#
loop_
_entity_poly.entity_id
_entity_poly.type
_entity_poly.pdbx_seq_one_letter_code
_entity_poly.pdbx_strand_id
1 'polypeptide(L)'
;MELNGAESSLVLNNHLSTLNLRTELIMNCVLTDYETGITTPVQCNTVNGSVNLFTGQVTYQNYGYEPNHAAAYAFIALYALGFVAHLVLGIWRKCWWTLPTLAAGAALETVGWGGRLWSIKTWAWDINEGGIWTAEFGGFITQIVCLVIAPTFFSAANYVLLGRLITNTGPSYVSLHPQSFSVFFICADFVCLLVQAGGGGIAGTASDQEGSNNGGYIMTGGVILQLVVTAIFILVLCEWIYRRDHGLPAKRQYNPFAWTKHFSRRSRKQSSIVETRTSHTSAHNPYETINTFRMDSFSNEGYPKSGSRLIPNVESVQEPQTVRGHGHGNGARTQYQISEKKVKLMLALISIGTLLIVIRSVYRSIELLKGWSGPVATNEPLFIGMDALLMFLFVYLYAFLHPSLAFGGR
;
A
#
# COMPACT_ATOMS: atom_id res chain seq x y z
N MET A 1 38.73 1.08 -26.38
CA MET A 1 40.07 0.74 -25.88
C MET A 1 39.89 0.47 -24.40
N GLU A 2 40.15 -0.75 -23.94
CA GLU A 2 39.84 -1.13 -22.56
C GLU A 2 40.89 -0.56 -21.61
N LEU A 3 40.44 0.22 -20.63
CA LEU A 3 41.28 0.68 -19.52
C LEU A 3 41.20 -0.36 -18.41
N ASN A 4 42.20 -1.24 -18.37
CA ASN A 4 42.47 -2.02 -17.16
C ASN A 4 42.87 -1.06 -16.02
N GLY A 5 42.55 -1.41 -14.79
CA GLY A 5 42.56 -0.49 -13.66
C GLY A 5 43.92 0.15 -13.36
N ALA A 6 44.02 1.45 -13.63
CA ALA A 6 44.97 2.40 -13.04
C ALA A 6 44.23 3.72 -12.84
N GLU A 7 44.37 4.35 -11.67
CA GLU A 7 43.65 5.58 -11.34
C GLU A 7 44.08 6.70 -12.29
N SER A 8 43.13 7.26 -13.05
CA SER A 8 43.38 8.24 -14.11
C SER A 8 42.40 9.40 -13.96
N SER A 9 42.90 10.64 -13.81
CA SER A 9 42.05 11.82 -13.72
C SER A 9 42.19 12.72 -14.96
N LEU A 10 41.06 13.29 -15.37
CA LEU A 10 41.00 14.29 -16.43
C LEU A 10 41.08 15.68 -15.79
N VAL A 11 42.12 16.45 -16.13
CA VAL A 11 42.38 17.76 -15.52
C VAL A 11 42.26 18.86 -16.58
N LEU A 12 41.44 19.88 -16.31
CA LEU A 12 41.26 21.02 -17.21
C LEU A 12 42.38 22.05 -17.04
N ASN A 13 43.32 22.10 -17.97
CA ASN A 13 44.38 23.12 -17.99
C ASN A 13 43.95 24.35 -18.81
N ASN A 14 43.44 25.37 -18.11
CA ASN A 14 43.10 26.68 -18.68
C ASN A 14 44.37 27.51 -18.96
N HIS A 15 44.99 27.31 -20.11
CA HIS A 15 46.18 28.07 -20.52
C HIS A 15 45.81 29.26 -21.40
N LEU A 16 45.96 30.49 -20.89
CA LEU A 16 45.85 31.70 -21.74
C LEU A 16 47.04 31.75 -22.71
N SER A 17 46.75 31.79 -24.01
CA SER A 17 47.74 31.95 -25.09
C SER A 17 47.55 33.30 -25.79
N THR A 18 48.34 34.30 -25.40
CA THR A 18 48.22 35.68 -25.92
C THR A 18 48.91 35.86 -27.28
N LEU A 19 48.28 35.34 -28.35
CA LEU A 19 48.71 35.56 -29.73
C LEU A 19 47.50 35.93 -30.64
N ASN A 20 47.49 37.19 -31.09
CA ASN A 20 46.58 37.78 -32.08
C ASN A 20 45.07 37.85 -31.74
N LEU A 21 44.65 38.97 -31.16
CA LEU A 21 43.35 39.67 -31.37
C LEU A 21 42.02 38.87 -31.50
N ARG A 22 41.91 37.68 -30.92
CA ARG A 22 40.66 37.07 -30.44
C ARG A 22 40.97 36.25 -29.18
N THR A 23 40.30 36.56 -28.07
CA THR A 23 40.47 35.84 -26.81
C THR A 23 39.58 34.60 -26.79
N GLU A 24 39.92 33.59 -27.60
CA GLU A 24 39.21 32.31 -27.58
C GLU A 24 39.77 31.39 -26.49
N LEU A 25 38.89 30.91 -25.61
CA LEU A 25 39.25 30.05 -24.48
C LEU A 25 39.40 28.59 -24.96
N ILE A 26 40.57 28.27 -25.52
CA ILE A 26 40.86 26.91 -25.99
C ILE A 26 41.01 25.97 -24.78
N MET A 27 39.92 25.27 -24.44
CA MET A 27 39.96 24.19 -23.46
C MET A 27 40.79 23.02 -24.02
N ASN A 28 41.86 22.67 -23.34
CA ASN A 28 42.69 21.50 -23.64
C ASN A 28 42.38 20.40 -22.61
N CYS A 29 41.76 19.31 -23.06
CA CYS A 29 41.46 18.15 -22.24
C CYS A 29 42.72 17.28 -22.15
N VAL A 30 43.13 16.93 -20.94
CA VAL A 30 44.35 16.13 -20.72
C VAL A 30 44.02 15.01 -19.75
N LEU A 31 44.28 13.76 -20.17
CA LEU A 31 44.27 12.62 -19.28
C LEU A 31 45.64 12.52 -18.62
N THR A 32 45.65 12.50 -17.29
CA THR A 32 46.87 12.32 -16.49
C THR A 32 46.82 10.96 -15.81
N ASP A 33 47.78 10.12 -16.16
CA ASP A 33 48.08 8.86 -15.49
C ASP A 33 48.83 9.15 -14.16
N TYR A 34 48.31 8.66 -13.03
CA TYR A 34 48.92 8.90 -11.71
C TYR A 34 50.17 8.06 -11.43
N GLU A 35 50.35 6.89 -12.05
CA GLU A 35 51.53 6.05 -11.84
C GLU A 35 52.73 6.53 -12.66
N THR A 36 52.50 6.99 -13.88
CA THR A 36 53.58 7.46 -14.78
C THR A 36 53.74 8.98 -14.81
N GLY A 37 52.74 9.75 -14.36
CA GLY A 37 52.70 11.21 -14.49
C GLY A 37 52.54 11.70 -15.94
N ILE A 38 52.28 10.80 -16.90
CA ILE A 38 52.22 11.14 -18.32
C ILE A 38 50.88 11.81 -18.63
N THR A 39 50.98 13.02 -19.19
CA THR A 39 49.86 13.82 -19.67
C THR A 39 49.62 13.55 -21.16
N THR A 40 48.47 12.95 -21.49
CA THR A 40 48.09 12.71 -22.90
C THR A 40 47.00 13.69 -23.34
N PRO A 41 47.19 14.43 -24.46
CA PRO A 41 46.20 15.38 -24.94
C PRO A 41 45.03 14.65 -25.62
N VAL A 42 43.82 15.01 -25.23
CA VAL A 42 42.57 14.49 -25.79
C VAL A 42 41.79 15.65 -26.42
N GLN A 43 41.17 15.42 -27.57
CA GLN A 43 40.34 16.42 -28.22
C GLN A 43 39.04 16.63 -27.43
N CYS A 44 38.91 17.76 -26.72
CA CYS A 44 37.63 18.14 -26.13
C CYS A 44 36.57 18.27 -27.24
N ASN A 45 35.42 17.60 -27.09
CA ASN A 45 34.24 17.94 -27.88
C ASN A 45 33.57 19.17 -27.26
N THR A 46 33.73 20.34 -27.88
CA THR A 46 33.27 21.63 -27.34
C THR A 46 31.96 22.15 -27.94
N VAL A 47 31.25 21.33 -28.72
CA VAL A 47 30.06 21.77 -29.47
C VAL A 47 28.87 22.01 -28.55
N ASN A 48 28.67 23.27 -28.15
CA ASN A 48 27.51 23.82 -27.45
C ASN A 48 27.10 23.14 -26.13
N GLY A 49 28.09 22.89 -25.28
CA GLY A 49 27.90 22.76 -23.83
C GLY A 49 27.63 21.34 -23.31
N SER A 50 28.24 21.05 -22.17
CA SER A 50 27.84 19.95 -21.28
C SER A 50 27.74 18.55 -21.90
N VAL A 51 28.67 18.19 -22.78
CA VAL A 51 28.85 16.82 -23.27
C VAL A 51 29.86 16.05 -22.41
N ASN A 52 29.66 14.75 -22.28
CA ASN A 52 30.61 13.82 -21.70
C ASN A 52 31.91 13.83 -22.51
N LEU A 53 33.05 13.98 -21.84
CA LEU A 53 34.35 14.17 -22.48
C LEU A 53 34.91 12.91 -23.13
N PHE A 54 34.39 11.73 -22.80
CA PHE A 54 34.81 10.44 -23.36
C PHE A 54 33.92 9.96 -24.51
N THR A 55 32.61 10.21 -24.44
CA THR A 55 31.64 9.75 -25.47
C THR A 55 31.21 10.85 -26.44
N GLY A 56 31.42 12.12 -26.09
CA GLY A 56 30.95 13.27 -26.85
C GLY A 56 29.42 13.47 -26.82
N GLN A 57 28.69 12.72 -25.99
CA GLN A 57 27.24 12.80 -25.86
C GLN A 57 26.83 13.46 -24.52
N VAL A 58 25.68 14.12 -24.47
CA VAL A 58 25.12 14.63 -23.21
C VAL A 58 24.59 13.44 -22.41
N THR A 59 25.18 13.18 -21.24
CA THR A 59 24.80 12.06 -20.36
C THR A 59 24.27 12.57 -19.03
N TYR A 60 23.11 12.05 -18.62
CA TYR A 60 22.39 12.45 -17.41
C TYR A 60 22.39 11.33 -16.37
N GLN A 61 22.98 11.57 -15.20
CA GLN A 61 23.04 10.60 -14.10
C GLN A 61 21.63 10.32 -13.54
N ASN A 62 21.42 9.12 -12.98
CA ASN A 62 20.17 8.61 -12.39
C ASN A 62 18.96 8.44 -13.34
N TYR A 63 18.80 9.31 -14.35
CA TYR A 63 17.66 9.30 -15.29
C TYR A 63 18.01 8.83 -16.70
N GLY A 64 19.21 9.13 -17.20
CA GLY A 64 19.60 8.87 -18.60
C GLY A 64 18.98 9.80 -19.65
N TYR A 65 18.14 10.76 -19.24
CA TYR A 65 17.51 11.81 -20.06
C TYR A 65 17.35 13.09 -19.24
N GLU A 66 17.08 14.22 -19.90
CA GLU A 66 16.71 15.49 -19.28
C GLU A 66 15.21 15.48 -18.89
N PRO A 67 14.82 15.53 -17.61
CA PRO A 67 13.42 15.45 -17.23
C PRO A 67 12.64 16.73 -17.53
N ASN A 68 11.41 16.57 -18.02
CA ASN A 68 10.52 17.67 -18.32
C ASN A 68 10.07 18.40 -17.05
N HIS A 69 10.63 19.60 -16.86
CA HIS A 69 10.35 20.49 -15.75
C HIS A 69 8.86 20.84 -15.63
N ALA A 70 8.18 21.09 -16.76
CA ALA A 70 6.75 21.46 -16.78
C ALA A 70 5.86 20.28 -16.36
N ALA A 71 6.20 19.05 -16.77
CA ALA A 71 5.53 17.85 -16.32
C ALA A 71 5.67 17.67 -14.79
N ALA A 72 6.85 17.93 -14.22
CA ALA A 72 7.07 17.85 -12.78
C ALA A 72 6.14 18.81 -12.00
N TYR A 73 6.10 20.10 -12.36
CA TYR A 73 5.18 21.06 -11.73
C TYR A 73 3.70 20.68 -11.90
N ALA A 74 3.31 20.21 -13.09
CA ALA A 74 1.94 19.82 -13.39
C ALA A 74 1.48 18.65 -12.50
N PHE A 75 2.26 17.57 -12.39
CA PHE A 75 1.89 16.44 -11.54
C PHE A 75 1.93 16.77 -10.05
N ILE A 76 2.86 17.61 -9.56
CA ILE A 76 2.81 18.11 -8.18
C ILE A 76 1.47 18.81 -7.91
N ALA A 77 1.06 19.75 -8.78
CA ALA A 77 -0.17 20.50 -8.60
C ALA A 77 -1.42 19.59 -8.67
N LEU A 78 -1.46 18.65 -9.61
CA LEU A 78 -2.58 17.72 -9.78
C LEU A 78 -2.70 16.73 -8.61
N TYR A 79 -1.58 16.20 -8.09
CA TYR A 79 -1.60 15.31 -6.93
C TYR A 79 -1.86 16.04 -5.62
N ALA A 80 -1.34 17.26 -5.44
CA ALA A 80 -1.67 18.09 -4.29
C ALA A 80 -3.17 18.42 -4.23
N LEU A 81 -3.78 18.76 -5.38
CA LEU A 81 -5.22 18.96 -5.49
C LEU A 81 -6.00 17.66 -5.21
N GLY A 82 -5.53 16.52 -5.71
CA GLY A 82 -6.10 15.20 -5.41
C GLY A 82 -6.04 14.82 -3.92
N PHE A 83 -4.91 15.12 -3.26
CA PHE A 83 -4.72 14.93 -1.83
C PHE A 83 -5.69 15.79 -1.02
N VAL A 84 -5.78 17.10 -1.31
CA VAL A 84 -6.73 18.00 -0.66
C VAL A 84 -8.17 17.56 -0.90
N ALA A 85 -8.51 17.10 -2.11
CA ALA A 85 -9.84 16.56 -2.41
C ALA A 85 -10.17 15.32 -1.57
N HIS A 86 -9.27 14.34 -1.45
CA HIS A 86 -9.48 13.16 -0.61
C HIS A 86 -9.52 13.48 0.89
N LEU A 87 -8.71 14.42 1.36
CA LEU A 87 -8.72 14.90 2.73
C LEU A 87 -10.08 15.56 3.08
N VAL A 88 -10.54 16.49 2.23
CA VAL A 88 -11.83 17.17 2.40
C VAL A 88 -13.01 16.21 2.27
N LEU A 89 -13.01 15.32 1.27
CA LEU A 89 -14.06 14.32 1.10
C LEU A 89 -14.11 13.33 2.26
N GLY A 90 -12.97 12.81 2.71
CA GLY A 90 -12.87 11.88 3.83
C GLY A 90 -13.39 12.49 5.14
N ILE A 91 -13.01 13.73 5.44
CA ILE A 91 -13.46 14.46 6.64
C ILE A 91 -14.95 14.83 6.52
N TRP A 92 -15.36 15.51 5.45
CA TRP A 92 -16.74 16.02 5.29
C TRP A 92 -17.77 14.89 5.19
N ARG A 93 -17.44 13.80 4.48
CA ARG A 93 -18.29 12.60 4.43
C ARG A 93 -18.11 11.68 5.64
N LYS A 94 -17.20 11.98 6.58
CA LYS A 94 -16.87 11.17 7.78
C LYS A 94 -16.41 9.74 7.45
N CYS A 95 -15.85 9.52 6.26
CA CYS A 95 -15.35 8.24 5.80
C CYS A 95 -13.89 8.02 6.27
N TRP A 96 -13.64 8.04 7.58
CA TRP A 96 -12.29 8.03 8.19
C TRP A 96 -11.29 7.01 7.64
N TRP A 97 -11.76 5.88 7.09
CA TRP A 97 -10.92 4.85 6.47
C TRP A 97 -10.30 5.27 5.12
N THR A 98 -10.82 6.29 4.43
CA THR A 98 -10.24 6.83 3.19
C THR A 98 -9.04 7.74 3.44
N LEU A 99 -8.87 8.27 4.66
CA LEU A 99 -7.74 9.12 5.01
C LEU A 99 -6.41 8.35 5.07
N PRO A 100 -6.25 7.24 5.83
CA PRO A 100 -5.02 6.45 5.84
C PRO A 100 -4.87 5.53 4.60
N THR A 101 -5.65 5.76 3.53
CA THR A 101 -5.56 5.03 2.26
C THR A 101 -5.47 6.01 1.09
N LEU A 102 -6.61 6.50 0.57
CA LEU A 102 -6.66 7.40 -0.58
C LEU A 102 -5.89 8.72 -0.37
N ALA A 103 -6.04 9.37 0.78
CA ALA A 103 -5.32 10.61 1.05
C ALA A 103 -3.81 10.36 1.30
N ALA A 104 -3.45 9.30 2.03
CA ALA A 104 -2.05 8.91 2.23
C ALA A 104 -1.33 8.59 0.90
N GLY A 105 -1.96 7.84 0.00
CA GLY A 105 -1.41 7.55 -1.33
C GLY A 105 -1.26 8.81 -2.20
N ALA A 106 -2.26 9.70 -2.21
CA ALA A 106 -2.18 10.96 -2.95
C ALA A 106 -1.10 11.93 -2.39
N ALA A 107 -0.87 11.92 -1.08
CA ALA A 107 0.23 12.65 -0.46
C ALA A 107 1.60 12.08 -0.89
N LEU A 108 1.75 10.74 -0.92
CA LEU A 108 2.97 10.09 -1.38
C LEU A 108 3.27 10.33 -2.87
N GLU A 109 2.27 10.30 -3.75
CA GLU A 109 2.44 10.76 -5.15
C GLU A 109 2.94 12.21 -5.17
N THR A 110 2.31 13.12 -4.43
CA THR A 110 2.72 14.54 -4.35
C THR A 110 4.18 14.70 -3.92
N VAL A 111 4.62 13.94 -2.91
CA VAL A 111 6.02 13.97 -2.41
C VAL A 111 6.98 13.32 -3.41
N GLY A 112 6.59 12.25 -4.10
CA GLY A 112 7.42 11.62 -5.13
C GLY A 112 7.68 12.55 -6.33
N TRP A 113 6.66 13.26 -6.77
CA TRP A 113 6.79 14.31 -7.79
C TRP A 113 7.57 15.54 -7.28
N GLY A 114 7.45 15.86 -5.97
CA GLY A 114 8.31 16.83 -5.30
C GLY A 114 9.79 16.42 -5.30
N GLY A 115 10.10 15.15 -5.05
CA GLY A 115 11.45 14.57 -5.14
C GLY A 115 12.03 14.67 -6.55
N ARG A 116 11.21 14.41 -7.58
CA ARG A 116 11.60 14.65 -8.99
C ARG A 116 11.98 16.11 -9.23
N LEU A 117 11.15 17.06 -8.78
CA LEU A 117 11.43 18.49 -8.94
C LEU A 117 12.68 18.94 -8.16
N TRP A 118 12.88 18.46 -6.93
CA TRP A 118 14.09 18.72 -6.14
C TRP A 118 15.32 18.20 -6.88
N SER A 119 15.29 16.95 -7.34
CA SER A 119 16.36 16.36 -8.16
C SER A 119 16.69 17.23 -9.37
N ILE A 120 15.69 17.56 -10.22
CA ILE A 120 15.86 18.47 -11.37
C ILE A 120 16.45 19.83 -10.98
N LYS A 121 16.10 20.36 -9.81
CA LYS A 121 16.52 21.69 -9.35
C LYS A 121 17.96 21.75 -8.82
N THR A 122 18.59 20.61 -8.58
CA THR A 122 19.99 20.52 -8.09
C THR A 122 20.97 20.10 -9.19
N TRP A 123 20.56 20.19 -10.45
CA TRP A 123 21.37 19.76 -11.59
C TRP A 123 22.61 20.63 -11.78
N ALA A 124 23.76 19.99 -11.60
CA ALA A 124 25.08 20.55 -11.82
C ALA A 124 25.77 19.76 -12.94
N TRP A 125 26.65 20.44 -13.68
CA TRP A 125 27.59 19.79 -14.58
C TRP A 125 28.98 19.86 -13.96
N ASP A 126 29.59 18.71 -13.71
CA ASP A 126 30.98 18.65 -13.25
C ASP A 126 31.87 18.06 -14.35
N ILE A 127 32.95 18.80 -14.66
CA ILE A 127 33.96 18.39 -15.62
C ILE A 127 34.89 17.31 -15.05
N ASN A 128 35.08 17.29 -13.73
CA ASN A 128 35.94 16.34 -13.02
C ASN A 128 35.34 14.92 -13.03
N GLU A 129 34.00 14.80 -13.02
CA GLU A 129 33.27 13.54 -13.26
C GLU A 129 33.14 13.20 -14.76
N GLY A 130 34.04 13.72 -15.61
CA GLY A 130 34.06 13.43 -17.05
C GLY A 130 33.03 14.20 -17.87
N GLY A 131 32.47 15.29 -17.34
CA GLY A 131 31.50 16.12 -18.04
C GLY A 131 30.07 15.57 -18.02
N ILE A 132 29.66 14.98 -16.91
CA ILE A 132 28.33 14.39 -16.71
C ILE A 132 27.42 15.39 -15.98
N TRP A 133 26.13 15.41 -16.31
CA TRP A 133 25.11 16.08 -15.49
C TRP A 133 24.76 15.22 -14.28
N THR A 134 25.04 15.73 -13.08
CA THR A 134 24.78 15.08 -11.80
C THR A 134 23.68 15.81 -11.03
N ALA A 135 23.08 15.12 -10.06
CA ALA A 135 21.89 15.59 -9.34
C ALA A 135 21.89 15.07 -7.90
N GLU A 136 21.26 15.77 -6.96
CA GLU A 136 21.16 15.27 -5.58
C GLU A 136 20.39 13.94 -5.53
N PHE A 137 21.13 12.86 -5.26
CA PHE A 137 20.63 11.48 -5.20
C PHE A 137 19.47 11.31 -4.20
N GLY A 138 19.44 12.12 -3.13
CA GLY A 138 18.32 12.17 -2.19
C GLY A 138 16.98 12.54 -2.84
N GLY A 139 16.97 13.43 -3.83
CA GLY A 139 15.76 13.78 -4.61
C GLY A 139 15.29 12.61 -5.48
N PHE A 140 16.24 11.93 -6.14
CA PHE A 140 15.97 10.74 -6.95
C PHE A 140 15.42 9.56 -6.11
N ILE A 141 16.06 9.25 -4.98
CA ILE A 141 15.59 8.21 -4.05
C ILE A 141 14.23 8.59 -3.46
N THR A 142 14.00 9.86 -3.10
CA THR A 142 12.68 10.34 -2.64
C THR A 142 11.60 10.14 -3.69
N GLN A 143 11.89 10.43 -4.97
CA GLN A 143 10.99 10.15 -6.10
C GLN A 143 10.65 8.66 -6.17
N ILE A 144 11.67 7.80 -6.28
CA ILE A 144 11.45 6.36 -6.47
C ILE A 144 10.70 5.76 -5.28
N VAL A 145 11.15 6.01 -4.05
CA VAL A 145 10.54 5.45 -2.84
C VAL A 145 9.09 5.90 -2.69
N CYS A 146 8.77 7.19 -2.82
CA CYS A 146 7.40 7.65 -2.62
C CYS A 146 6.44 7.17 -3.72
N LEU A 147 6.87 7.14 -4.99
CA LEU A 147 6.07 6.59 -6.10
C LEU A 147 5.92 5.06 -6.01
N VAL A 148 6.91 4.33 -5.52
CA VAL A 148 6.81 2.87 -5.32
C VAL A 148 5.84 2.53 -4.18
N ILE A 149 5.81 3.33 -3.10
CA ILE A 149 4.93 3.10 -1.94
C ILE A 149 3.47 3.53 -2.23
N ALA A 150 3.21 4.65 -2.92
CA ALA A 150 1.85 5.20 -3.05
C ALA A 150 0.76 4.20 -3.55
N PRO A 151 1.01 3.31 -4.53
CA PRO A 151 0.04 2.33 -5.00
C PRO A 151 -0.43 1.33 -3.94
N THR A 152 0.37 1.03 -2.91
CA THR A 152 -0.04 0.07 -1.86
C THR A 152 -1.11 0.67 -0.93
N PHE A 153 -1.21 2.00 -0.86
CA PHE A 153 -2.30 2.69 -0.19
C PHE A 153 -3.59 2.71 -1.04
N PHE A 154 -3.44 2.67 -2.37
CA PHE A 154 -4.55 2.54 -3.32
C PHE A 154 -5.07 1.10 -3.41
N SER A 155 -4.21 0.07 -3.35
CA SER A 155 -4.62 -1.33 -3.20
C SER A 155 -5.35 -1.55 -1.86
N ALA A 156 -4.82 -1.02 -0.75
CA ALA A 156 -5.49 -1.04 0.55
C ALA A 156 -6.91 -0.41 0.51
N ALA A 157 -7.11 0.67 -0.25
CA ALA A 157 -8.43 1.25 -0.48
C ALA A 157 -9.37 0.25 -1.19
N ASN A 158 -8.93 -0.40 -2.28
CA ASN A 158 -9.69 -1.46 -2.97
C ASN A 158 -10.05 -2.61 -2.02
N TYR A 159 -9.09 -3.09 -1.21
CA TYR A 159 -9.27 -4.20 -0.29
C TYR A 159 -10.31 -3.90 0.81
N VAL A 160 -10.29 -2.70 1.38
CA VAL A 160 -11.27 -2.24 2.38
C VAL A 160 -12.63 -1.99 1.75
N LEU A 161 -12.66 -1.42 0.54
CA LEU A 161 -13.91 -1.17 -0.19
C LEU A 161 -14.64 -2.47 -0.53
N LEU A 162 -13.92 -3.49 -1.03
CA LEU A 162 -14.50 -4.81 -1.29
C LEU A 162 -15.01 -5.48 0.00
N GLY A 163 -14.26 -5.39 1.09
CA GLY A 163 -14.66 -5.95 2.39
C GLY A 163 -15.96 -5.31 2.94
N ARG A 164 -16.07 -3.98 2.77
CA ARG A 164 -17.31 -3.22 3.04
C ARG A 164 -18.44 -3.62 2.09
N LEU A 165 -18.16 -3.85 0.81
CA LEU A 165 -19.16 -4.25 -0.19
C LEU A 165 -19.79 -5.59 0.17
N ILE A 166 -18.97 -6.64 0.32
CA ILE A 166 -19.42 -8.01 0.64
C ILE A 166 -20.25 -8.04 1.92
N THR A 167 -19.82 -7.31 2.95
CA THR A 167 -20.51 -7.25 4.26
C THR A 167 -21.94 -6.68 4.16
N ASN A 168 -22.23 -5.84 3.17
CA ASN A 168 -23.52 -5.17 3.02
C ASN A 168 -24.41 -5.77 1.89
N THR A 169 -23.91 -6.72 1.10
CA THR A 169 -24.64 -7.30 -0.05
C THR A 169 -25.49 -8.54 0.25
N GLY A 170 -25.52 -9.04 1.49
CA GLY A 170 -26.37 -10.18 1.86
C GLY A 170 -25.58 -11.46 2.23
N PRO A 171 -26.06 -12.66 1.86
CA PRO A 171 -25.35 -13.92 2.11
C PRO A 171 -23.92 -13.93 1.53
N SER A 172 -23.00 -14.63 2.20
CA SER A 172 -21.59 -14.59 1.85
C SER A 172 -21.26 -15.34 0.56
N TYR A 173 -21.16 -14.62 -0.56
CA TYR A 173 -20.67 -15.12 -1.85
C TYR A 173 -19.12 -15.22 -1.93
N VAL A 174 -18.40 -15.21 -0.80
CA VAL A 174 -16.92 -15.29 -0.75
C VAL A 174 -16.48 -16.42 0.18
N SER A 175 -15.51 -17.22 -0.29
CA SER A 175 -14.94 -18.36 0.45
C SER A 175 -14.11 -17.93 1.68
N LEU A 176 -13.60 -16.70 1.68
CA LEU A 176 -12.90 -16.04 2.78
C LEU A 176 -13.84 -15.11 3.58
N HIS A 177 -13.59 -14.97 4.88
CA HIS A 177 -14.38 -14.13 5.78
C HIS A 177 -14.22 -12.61 5.50
N PRO A 178 -15.29 -11.82 5.31
CA PRO A 178 -15.24 -10.46 4.75
C PRO A 178 -14.37 -9.44 5.50
N GLN A 179 -14.30 -9.51 6.83
CA GLN A 179 -13.47 -8.60 7.64
C GLN A 179 -12.03 -9.10 7.80
N SER A 180 -11.73 -10.34 7.38
CA SER A 180 -10.43 -10.97 7.60
C SER A 180 -9.53 -10.91 6.36
N PHE A 181 -10.10 -10.95 5.16
CA PHE A 181 -9.28 -10.93 3.94
C PHE A 181 -8.63 -9.55 3.71
N SER A 182 -9.35 -8.43 3.91
CA SER A 182 -8.78 -7.09 3.73
C SER A 182 -7.55 -6.87 4.63
N VAL A 183 -7.58 -7.36 5.87
CA VAL A 183 -6.44 -7.31 6.80
C VAL A 183 -5.28 -8.19 6.30
N PHE A 184 -5.57 -9.40 5.81
CA PHE A 184 -4.55 -10.29 5.25
C PHE A 184 -3.79 -9.64 4.07
N PHE A 185 -4.52 -9.06 3.10
CA PHE A 185 -3.89 -8.39 1.96
C PHE A 185 -3.09 -7.14 2.40
N ILE A 186 -3.61 -6.29 3.29
CA ILE A 186 -2.86 -5.15 3.82
C ILE A 186 -1.57 -5.58 4.55
N CYS A 187 -1.60 -6.68 5.31
CA CYS A 187 -0.39 -7.23 5.94
C CYS A 187 0.61 -7.81 4.93
N ALA A 188 0.13 -8.42 3.84
CA ALA A 188 1.00 -8.92 2.76
C ALA A 188 1.66 -7.77 1.99
N ASP A 189 0.88 -6.75 1.60
CA ASP A 189 1.39 -5.51 1.00
C ASP A 189 2.42 -4.83 1.93
N PHE A 190 2.17 -4.77 3.25
CA PHE A 190 3.12 -4.20 4.22
C PHE A 190 4.45 -4.98 4.29
N VAL A 191 4.43 -6.31 4.19
CA VAL A 191 5.67 -7.11 4.08
C VAL A 191 6.41 -6.80 2.78
N CYS A 192 5.69 -6.60 1.66
CA CYS A 192 6.30 -6.15 0.40
C CYS A 192 6.95 -4.77 0.56
N LEU A 193 6.30 -3.84 1.27
CA LEU A 193 6.87 -2.51 1.57
C LEU A 193 8.16 -2.59 2.38
N LEU A 194 8.27 -3.50 3.36
CA LEU A 194 9.51 -3.67 4.13
C LEU A 194 10.66 -4.18 3.25
N VAL A 195 10.39 -5.07 2.29
CA VAL A 195 11.39 -5.51 1.30
C VAL A 195 11.83 -4.35 0.39
N GLN A 196 10.87 -3.52 -0.06
CA GLN A 196 11.17 -2.33 -0.89
C GLN A 196 11.97 -1.27 -0.12
N ALA A 197 11.63 -1.01 1.14
CA ALA A 197 12.38 -0.10 2.00
C ALA A 197 13.80 -0.62 2.31
N GLY A 198 13.97 -1.93 2.51
CA GLY A 198 15.29 -2.55 2.68
C GLY A 198 16.16 -2.44 1.42
N GLY A 199 15.61 -2.81 0.26
CA GLY A 199 16.32 -2.70 -1.03
C GLY A 199 16.67 -1.26 -1.40
N GLY A 200 15.72 -0.33 -1.28
CA GLY A 200 15.93 1.10 -1.50
C GLY A 200 16.92 1.72 -0.51
N GLY A 201 16.95 1.25 0.74
CA GLY A 201 17.94 1.64 1.74
C GLY A 201 19.35 1.20 1.34
N ILE A 202 19.53 -0.07 0.98
CA ILE A 202 20.81 -0.62 0.50
C ILE A 202 21.28 0.14 -0.76
N ALA A 203 20.39 0.37 -1.73
CA ALA A 203 20.70 1.13 -2.93
C ALA A 203 21.06 2.60 -2.64
N GLY A 204 20.46 3.17 -1.59
CA GLY A 204 20.69 4.55 -1.12
C GLY A 204 22.00 4.75 -0.34
N THR A 205 22.59 3.68 0.22
CA THR A 205 23.82 3.76 1.04
C THR A 205 25.02 3.04 0.43
N ALA A 206 24.90 2.46 -0.76
CA ALA A 206 26.01 1.81 -1.43
C ALA A 206 27.05 2.82 -1.91
N SER A 207 28.32 2.55 -1.63
CA SER A 207 29.47 3.31 -2.14
C SER A 207 29.89 2.90 -3.56
N ASP A 208 29.28 1.85 -4.08
CA ASP A 208 29.67 1.14 -5.29
C ASP A 208 28.45 0.77 -6.14
N GLN A 209 28.67 0.58 -7.44
CA GLN A 209 27.59 0.32 -8.39
C GLN A 209 26.96 -1.08 -8.22
N GLU A 210 27.70 -2.06 -7.67
CA GLU A 210 27.17 -3.41 -7.46
C GLU A 210 26.17 -3.43 -6.30
N GLY A 211 26.53 -2.85 -5.14
CA GLY A 211 25.64 -2.63 -4.01
C GLY A 211 24.41 -1.81 -4.39
N SER A 212 24.57 -0.77 -5.21
CA SER A 212 23.44 0.03 -5.73
C SER A 212 22.47 -0.80 -6.59
N ASN A 213 23.01 -1.61 -7.50
CA ASN A 213 22.22 -2.51 -8.34
C ASN A 213 21.54 -3.63 -7.52
N ASN A 214 22.27 -4.22 -6.56
CA ASN A 214 21.76 -5.28 -5.68
C ASN A 214 20.60 -4.79 -4.81
N GLY A 215 20.68 -3.57 -4.25
CA GLY A 215 19.55 -2.93 -3.58
C GLY A 215 18.35 -2.71 -4.51
N GLY A 216 18.60 -2.29 -5.75
CA GLY A 216 17.59 -2.19 -6.81
C GLY A 216 16.87 -3.51 -7.10
N TYR A 217 17.61 -4.62 -7.21
CA TYR A 217 17.02 -5.95 -7.40
C TYR A 217 16.19 -6.42 -6.19
N ILE A 218 16.64 -6.16 -4.95
CA ILE A 218 15.87 -6.44 -3.74
C ILE A 218 14.55 -5.66 -3.75
N MET A 219 14.59 -4.36 -4.07
CA MET A 219 13.40 -3.51 -4.20
C MET A 219 12.45 -4.04 -5.28
N THR A 220 12.99 -4.46 -6.42
CA THR A 220 12.23 -5.10 -7.53
C THR A 220 11.52 -6.36 -7.07
N GLY A 221 12.17 -7.20 -6.26
CA GLY A 221 11.57 -8.41 -5.68
C GLY A 221 10.32 -8.11 -4.84
N GLY A 222 10.33 -7.00 -4.09
CA GLY A 222 9.14 -6.54 -3.35
C GLY A 222 8.01 -6.04 -4.25
N VAL A 223 8.31 -5.35 -5.35
CA VAL A 223 7.30 -4.94 -6.37
C VAL A 223 6.66 -6.17 -7.04
N ILE A 224 7.46 -7.20 -7.34
CA ILE A 224 6.96 -8.45 -7.93
C ILE A 224 6.09 -9.23 -6.92
N LEU A 225 6.50 -9.28 -5.64
CA LEU A 225 5.68 -9.91 -4.59
C LEU A 225 4.34 -9.17 -4.39
N GLN A 226 4.37 -7.83 -4.39
CA GLN A 226 3.18 -6.96 -4.37
C GLN A 226 2.23 -7.24 -5.56
N LEU A 227 2.78 -7.48 -6.76
CA LEU A 227 2.00 -7.86 -7.94
C LEU A 227 1.36 -9.25 -7.79
N VAL A 228 2.07 -10.23 -7.22
CA VAL A 228 1.50 -11.57 -6.91
C VAL A 228 0.36 -11.47 -5.89
N VAL A 229 0.52 -10.68 -4.84
CA VAL A 229 -0.54 -10.43 -3.84
C VAL A 229 -1.76 -9.76 -4.50
N THR A 230 -1.53 -8.79 -5.39
CA THR A 230 -2.59 -8.13 -6.19
C THR A 230 -3.30 -9.13 -7.12
N ALA A 231 -2.58 -10.05 -7.76
CA ALA A 231 -3.17 -11.09 -8.60
C ALA A 231 -4.07 -12.05 -7.80
N ILE A 232 -3.68 -12.43 -6.59
CA ILE A 232 -4.52 -13.23 -5.68
C ILE A 232 -5.79 -12.47 -5.28
N PHE A 233 -5.71 -11.15 -5.05
CA PHE A 233 -6.90 -10.32 -4.83
C PHE A 233 -7.84 -10.32 -6.04
N ILE A 234 -7.32 -10.26 -7.27
CA ILE A 234 -8.14 -10.33 -8.51
C ILE A 234 -8.86 -11.67 -8.61
N LEU A 235 -8.20 -12.79 -8.27
CA LEU A 235 -8.86 -14.11 -8.26
C LEU A 235 -10.04 -14.15 -7.26
N VAL A 236 -9.87 -13.57 -6.06
CA VAL A 236 -10.94 -13.46 -5.05
C VAL A 236 -12.07 -12.51 -5.50
N LEU A 237 -11.73 -11.42 -6.18
CA LEU A 237 -12.70 -10.48 -6.76
C LEU A 237 -13.54 -11.18 -7.85
N CYS A 238 -12.90 -11.88 -8.79
CA CYS A 238 -13.56 -12.65 -9.83
C CYS A 238 -14.41 -13.79 -9.25
N GLU A 239 -13.93 -14.50 -8.21
CA GLU A 239 -14.72 -15.50 -7.49
C GLU A 239 -16.01 -14.88 -6.93
N TRP A 240 -15.93 -13.70 -6.30
CA TRP A 240 -17.10 -13.03 -5.74
C TRP A 240 -18.12 -12.61 -6.81
N ILE A 241 -17.66 -12.02 -7.91
CA ILE A 241 -18.52 -11.59 -9.03
C ILE A 241 -19.27 -12.82 -9.58
N TYR A 242 -18.52 -13.85 -9.98
CA TYR A 242 -19.08 -15.07 -10.55
C TYR A 242 -20.10 -15.74 -9.60
N ARG A 243 -19.76 -15.89 -8.32
CA ARG A 243 -20.66 -16.48 -7.31
C ARG A 243 -21.91 -15.64 -7.06
N ARG A 244 -21.80 -14.31 -7.05
CA ARG A 244 -22.95 -13.42 -6.86
C ARG A 244 -23.90 -13.47 -8.05
N ASP A 245 -23.38 -13.36 -9.28
CA ASP A 245 -24.20 -13.32 -10.49
C ASP A 245 -24.92 -14.65 -10.75
N HIS A 246 -24.36 -15.78 -10.32
CA HIS A 246 -25.02 -17.10 -10.35
C HIS A 246 -25.82 -17.44 -9.09
N GLY A 247 -25.87 -16.54 -8.08
CA GLY A 247 -26.60 -16.78 -6.84
C GLY A 247 -26.07 -17.92 -5.95
N LEU A 248 -24.77 -18.24 -6.05
CA LEU A 248 -24.12 -19.39 -5.41
C LEU A 248 -23.39 -19.00 -4.10
N PRO A 249 -24.03 -19.03 -2.92
CA PRO A 249 -23.36 -18.72 -1.65
C PRO A 249 -22.23 -19.71 -1.33
N ALA A 250 -21.18 -19.24 -0.65
CA ALA A 250 -20.04 -20.08 -0.29
C ALA A 250 -20.42 -21.07 0.82
N LYS A 251 -20.27 -22.38 0.55
CA LYS A 251 -20.67 -23.48 1.46
C LYS A 251 -19.93 -23.47 2.82
N ARG A 252 -18.77 -22.81 2.90
CA ARG A 252 -17.96 -22.68 4.13
C ARG A 252 -17.13 -21.40 4.03
N GLN A 253 -17.11 -20.61 5.09
CA GLN A 253 -16.23 -19.44 5.18
C GLN A 253 -14.96 -19.79 5.95
N TYR A 254 -13.80 -19.59 5.34
CA TYR A 254 -12.51 -19.67 6.02
C TYR A 254 -12.17 -18.32 6.66
N ASN A 255 -11.80 -18.33 7.94
CA ASN A 255 -11.34 -17.15 8.66
C ASN A 255 -9.91 -17.39 9.16
N PRO A 256 -8.87 -16.82 8.50
CA PRO A 256 -7.48 -17.05 8.88
C PRO A 256 -7.19 -16.62 10.33
N PHE A 257 -7.90 -15.61 10.84
CA PHE A 257 -7.72 -15.10 12.19
C PHE A 257 -8.62 -15.79 13.24
N ALA A 258 -9.24 -16.94 12.94
CA ALA A 258 -10.07 -17.68 13.90
C ALA A 258 -9.34 -18.02 15.22
N TRP A 259 -8.02 -18.23 15.13
CA TRP A 259 -7.11 -18.50 16.25
C TRP A 259 -6.99 -17.33 17.25
N THR A 260 -7.10 -16.08 16.81
CA THR A 260 -7.01 -14.89 17.69
C THR A 260 -8.10 -14.88 18.76
N LYS A 261 -9.34 -15.26 18.39
CA LYS A 261 -10.47 -15.41 19.31
C LYS A 261 -10.23 -16.51 20.38
N HIS A 262 -9.28 -17.41 20.16
CA HIS A 262 -8.90 -18.44 21.13
C HIS A 262 -8.05 -17.88 22.27
N PHE A 263 -7.24 -16.83 22.04
CA PHE A 263 -6.50 -16.13 23.09
C PHE A 263 -7.41 -15.25 23.94
N SER A 264 -8.30 -14.47 23.33
CA SER A 264 -9.26 -13.64 24.09
C SER A 264 -10.14 -14.50 25.02
N ARG A 265 -10.49 -15.72 24.58
CA ARG A 265 -11.20 -16.71 25.40
C ARG A 265 -10.31 -17.30 26.52
N ARG A 266 -9.02 -17.57 26.29
CA ARG A 266 -8.08 -17.98 27.35
C ARG A 266 -7.93 -16.90 28.42
N SER A 267 -7.67 -15.65 28.02
CA SER A 267 -7.53 -14.51 28.94
C SER A 267 -8.77 -14.31 29.81
N ARG A 268 -9.98 -14.35 29.21
CA ARG A 268 -11.24 -14.17 29.95
C ARG A 268 -11.60 -15.35 30.85
N LYS A 269 -11.05 -16.55 30.59
CA LYS A 269 -11.18 -17.71 31.49
C LYS A 269 -10.15 -17.66 32.63
N GLN A 270 -8.99 -17.07 32.40
CA GLN A 270 -7.97 -16.81 33.43
C GLN A 270 -8.51 -15.84 34.50
N SER A 271 -9.13 -14.73 34.10
CA SER A 271 -9.67 -13.73 35.04
C SER A 271 -10.77 -14.30 35.95
N SER A 272 -11.72 -15.07 35.40
CA SER A 272 -12.77 -15.74 36.20
C SER A 272 -12.21 -16.76 37.20
N ILE A 273 -11.03 -17.33 36.95
CA ILE A 273 -10.38 -18.27 37.88
C ILE A 273 -9.68 -17.53 39.03
N VAL A 274 -9.16 -16.33 38.80
CA VAL A 274 -8.55 -15.48 39.85
C VAL A 274 -9.62 -14.90 40.80
N GLU A 275 -10.74 -14.46 40.24
CA GLU A 275 -11.90 -13.93 40.97
C GLU A 275 -12.53 -15.00 41.88
N THR A 276 -12.62 -16.25 41.40
CA THR A 276 -13.11 -17.40 42.21
C THR A 276 -12.07 -17.88 43.25
N ARG A 277 -10.81 -17.46 43.18
CA ARG A 277 -9.74 -17.87 44.12
C ARG A 277 -9.51 -16.89 45.26
N THR A 278 -9.96 -15.65 45.13
CA THR A 278 -9.73 -14.58 46.12
C THR A 278 -10.74 -14.57 47.27
N SER A 279 -11.81 -15.38 47.19
CA SER A 279 -12.79 -15.55 48.27
C SER A 279 -12.42 -16.57 49.35
N HIS A 280 -11.30 -17.30 49.21
CA HIS A 280 -10.97 -18.47 50.06
C HIS A 280 -9.60 -18.44 50.76
N THR A 281 -9.09 -17.25 51.08
CA THR A 281 -7.96 -17.09 52.01
C THR A 281 -8.11 -15.83 52.86
N SER A 282 -8.71 -15.98 54.04
CA SER A 282 -8.47 -15.12 55.21
C SER A 282 -8.42 -16.02 56.45
N ALA A 283 -7.63 -15.65 57.45
CA ALA A 283 -7.15 -16.57 58.48
C ALA A 283 -8.07 -16.70 59.71
N HIS A 284 -7.80 -17.71 60.54
CA HIS A 284 -8.47 -17.94 61.83
C HIS A 284 -8.17 -16.81 62.85
N ASN A 285 -9.21 -16.37 63.58
CA ASN A 285 -9.36 -16.27 65.06
C ASN A 285 -8.17 -15.86 65.98
N PRO A 286 -8.41 -15.36 67.22
CA PRO A 286 -9.68 -15.43 68.00
C PRO A 286 -10.09 -14.15 68.79
N TYR A 287 -11.20 -14.29 69.55
CA TYR A 287 -11.66 -13.51 70.72
C TYR A 287 -12.64 -12.32 70.52
N GLU A 288 -13.62 -12.27 71.44
CA GLU A 288 -14.53 -11.15 71.84
C GLU A 288 -15.52 -10.57 70.78
N THR A 289 -16.78 -10.20 71.08
CA THR A 289 -17.61 -10.28 72.31
C THR A 289 -19.12 -10.43 71.97
N ILE A 290 -19.98 -10.63 72.97
CA ILE A 290 -21.35 -11.21 72.92
C ILE A 290 -22.50 -10.16 73.07
N ASN A 291 -23.74 -10.53 72.65
CA ASN A 291 -25.08 -9.92 72.95
C ASN A 291 -25.53 -8.63 72.21
N THR A 292 -26.83 -8.32 71.96
CA THR A 292 -28.14 -9.03 72.17
C THR A 292 -29.31 -8.51 71.30
N PHE A 293 -30.40 -9.30 71.20
CA PHE A 293 -31.83 -8.93 70.96
C PHE A 293 -32.27 -8.51 69.52
N ARG A 294 -33.51 -8.76 69.04
CA ARG A 294 -34.74 -9.43 69.59
C ARG A 294 -35.69 -9.97 68.47
N MET A 295 -36.51 -11.00 68.76
CA MET A 295 -37.87 -11.43 68.27
C MET A 295 -38.51 -10.74 67.02
N ASP A 296 -39.34 -11.32 66.12
CA ASP A 296 -40.12 -12.60 65.98
C ASP A 296 -40.86 -12.59 64.59
N SER A 297 -41.68 -13.54 64.02
CA SER A 297 -42.11 -14.96 64.22
C SER A 297 -42.99 -15.46 63.00
N PHE A 298 -43.79 -16.55 63.15
CA PHE A 298 -44.93 -17.07 62.32
C PHE A 298 -44.78 -17.82 60.94
N SER A 299 -44.85 -19.17 61.02
CA SER A 299 -45.78 -20.14 60.37
C SER A 299 -46.03 -20.33 58.83
N ASN A 300 -46.03 -21.63 58.43
CA ASN A 300 -46.95 -22.35 57.48
C ASN A 300 -47.04 -21.92 55.98
N GLU A 301 -47.42 -22.76 54.98
CA GLU A 301 -47.73 -24.21 54.86
C GLU A 301 -47.63 -24.69 53.39
N GLY A 302 -47.72 -26.02 53.12
CA GLY A 302 -48.37 -26.56 51.91
C GLY A 302 -47.53 -27.11 50.73
N TYR A 303 -47.66 -28.42 50.47
CA TYR A 303 -47.37 -29.12 49.21
C TYR A 303 -48.51 -30.13 48.93
N PRO A 304 -48.80 -30.50 47.67
CA PRO A 304 -48.91 -31.94 47.36
C PRO A 304 -48.34 -32.37 45.98
N LYS A 305 -48.52 -33.64 45.62
CA LYS A 305 -47.92 -34.38 44.47
C LYS A 305 -49.00 -35.14 43.64
N SER A 306 -48.55 -35.96 42.66
CA SER A 306 -49.29 -36.99 41.88
C SER A 306 -49.95 -36.50 40.56
N GLY A 307 -50.09 -37.31 39.48
CA GLY A 307 -49.59 -38.67 39.20
C GLY A 307 -50.14 -39.32 37.90
N SER A 308 -49.58 -40.50 37.53
CA SER A 308 -50.11 -41.56 36.63
C SER A 308 -50.60 -41.28 35.18
N ARG A 309 -49.75 -41.65 34.21
CA ARG A 309 -49.91 -42.74 33.19
C ARG A 309 -51.27 -42.94 32.46
N LEU A 310 -51.28 -42.88 31.12
CA LEU A 310 -52.07 -43.77 30.21
C LEU A 310 -51.65 -43.64 28.72
N ILE A 311 -51.89 -44.68 27.91
CA ILE A 311 -51.76 -44.73 26.43
C ILE A 311 -52.87 -45.63 25.86
N PRO A 312 -53.54 -45.23 24.78
CA PRO A 312 -53.91 -46.20 23.72
C PRO A 312 -53.61 -45.67 22.29
N ASN A 313 -53.48 -46.61 21.33
CA ASN A 313 -53.40 -46.31 19.89
C ASN A 313 -54.81 -46.06 19.29
N VAL A 314 -54.88 -45.40 18.13
CA VAL A 314 -55.42 -45.95 16.85
C VAL A 314 -55.40 -44.87 15.74
N GLU A 315 -54.54 -45.09 14.75
CA GLU A 315 -54.76 -44.95 13.29
C GLU A 315 -55.79 -43.93 12.74
N SER A 316 -55.33 -42.90 11.98
CA SER A 316 -55.68 -42.68 10.55
C SER A 316 -55.31 -41.28 9.94
N VAL A 317 -54.64 -41.32 8.78
CA VAL A 317 -54.94 -40.60 7.51
C VAL A 317 -54.87 -39.05 7.37
N GLN A 318 -54.26 -38.63 6.24
CA GLN A 318 -54.22 -37.30 5.57
C GLN A 318 -53.34 -36.15 6.14
N GLU A 319 -53.10 -35.16 5.26
CA GLU A 319 -52.06 -34.11 5.35
C GLU A 319 -52.70 -32.68 5.26
N PRO A 320 -51.93 -31.56 5.18
CA PRO A 320 -51.79 -30.60 6.28
C PRO A 320 -52.65 -29.32 6.14
N GLN A 321 -53.06 -28.72 7.28
CA GLN A 321 -53.60 -27.36 7.30
C GLN A 321 -53.00 -26.43 8.38
N THR A 322 -52.44 -25.32 7.89
CA THR A 322 -52.28 -23.99 8.51
C THR A 322 -52.46 -23.83 10.03
N VAL A 323 -51.34 -23.72 10.76
CA VAL A 323 -51.34 -23.21 12.15
C VAL A 323 -50.90 -21.74 12.17
N ARG A 324 -51.74 -20.85 12.72
CA ARG A 324 -51.35 -19.48 13.09
C ARG A 324 -50.54 -19.51 14.39
N GLY A 325 -49.22 -19.34 14.31
CA GLY A 325 -48.36 -19.16 15.49
C GLY A 325 -48.18 -17.69 15.86
N HIS A 326 -48.70 -17.25 17.00
CA HIS A 326 -48.54 -15.88 17.48
C HIS A 326 -47.28 -15.73 18.34
N GLY A 327 -46.31 -14.96 17.84
CA GLY A 327 -45.30 -14.26 18.65
C GLY A 327 -44.19 -15.09 19.32
N HIS A 328 -42.95 -14.85 18.88
CA HIS A 328 -41.88 -14.42 19.78
C HIS A 328 -40.92 -13.48 19.05
N GLY A 329 -40.78 -12.25 19.54
CA GLY A 329 -40.00 -11.21 18.87
C GLY A 329 -38.51 -11.32 19.16
N ASN A 330 -37.74 -11.85 18.21
CA ASN A 330 -36.30 -11.59 18.15
C ASN A 330 -36.04 -10.56 17.04
N GLY A 331 -35.42 -9.44 17.39
CA GLY A 331 -35.31 -8.27 16.51
C GLY A 331 -34.57 -8.58 15.22
N ALA A 332 -35.31 -8.64 14.11
CA ALA A 332 -34.74 -8.66 12.78
C ALA A 332 -33.96 -7.36 12.56
N ARG A 333 -32.62 -7.41 12.68
CA ARG A 333 -31.75 -6.32 12.24
C ARG A 333 -32.07 -6.05 10.78
N THR A 334 -32.67 -4.89 10.50
CA THR A 334 -33.03 -4.46 9.15
C THR A 334 -31.75 -4.38 8.32
N GLN A 335 -31.49 -5.44 7.55
CA GLN A 335 -30.24 -5.57 6.80
C GLN A 335 -30.26 -4.55 5.68
N TYR A 336 -29.43 -3.51 5.81
CA TYR A 336 -29.43 -2.34 4.93
C TYR A 336 -28.86 -2.72 3.55
N GLN A 337 -29.70 -3.36 2.72
CA GLN A 337 -29.34 -3.78 1.38
C GLN A 337 -29.02 -2.55 0.53
N ILE A 338 -27.75 -2.40 0.18
CA ILE A 338 -27.29 -1.35 -0.73
C ILE A 338 -27.89 -1.63 -2.11
N SER A 339 -28.52 -0.62 -2.71
CA SER A 339 -29.13 -0.73 -4.04
C SER A 339 -28.18 -1.33 -5.07
N GLU A 340 -28.67 -2.35 -5.80
CA GLU A 340 -27.99 -3.04 -6.91
C GLU A 340 -27.12 -2.12 -7.79
N LYS A 341 -27.66 -0.95 -8.19
CA LYS A 341 -26.95 0.03 -9.01
C LYS A 341 -25.70 0.59 -8.33
N LYS A 342 -25.77 0.89 -7.02
CA LYS A 342 -24.65 1.37 -6.22
C LYS A 342 -23.60 0.27 -6.01
N VAL A 343 -24.04 -0.99 -5.82
CA VAL A 343 -23.13 -2.14 -5.69
C VAL A 343 -22.35 -2.37 -6.98
N LYS A 344 -23.03 -2.32 -8.14
CA LYS A 344 -22.41 -2.45 -9.46
C LYS A 344 -21.46 -1.27 -9.78
N LEU A 345 -21.79 -0.05 -9.37
CA LEU A 345 -20.91 1.11 -9.47
C LEU A 345 -19.62 0.97 -8.64
N MET A 346 -19.71 0.55 -7.38
CA MET A 346 -18.53 0.32 -6.54
C MET A 346 -17.69 -0.86 -7.03
N LEU A 347 -18.32 -1.90 -7.57
CA LEU A 347 -17.61 -3.00 -8.21
C LEU A 347 -16.80 -2.54 -9.43
N ALA A 348 -17.41 -1.76 -10.33
CA ALA A 348 -16.71 -1.19 -11.47
C ALA A 348 -15.54 -0.29 -11.04
N LEU A 349 -15.72 0.52 -9.98
CA LEU A 349 -14.66 1.34 -9.38
C LEU A 349 -13.48 0.49 -8.87
N ILE A 350 -13.75 -0.60 -8.13
CA ILE A 350 -12.71 -1.54 -7.67
C ILE A 350 -12.00 -2.18 -8.88
N SER A 351 -12.73 -2.68 -9.87
CA SER A 351 -12.15 -3.38 -11.03
C SER A 351 -11.27 -2.45 -11.88
N ILE A 352 -11.75 -1.25 -12.19
CA ILE A 352 -10.96 -0.24 -12.94
C ILE A 352 -9.75 0.20 -12.12
N GLY A 353 -9.93 0.50 -10.83
CA GLY A 353 -8.83 0.89 -9.95
C GLY A 353 -7.76 -0.20 -9.81
N THR A 354 -8.17 -1.46 -9.74
CA THR A 354 -7.24 -2.61 -9.67
C THR A 354 -6.49 -2.81 -11.00
N LEU A 355 -7.16 -2.62 -12.14
CA LEU A 355 -6.53 -2.67 -13.46
C LEU A 355 -5.43 -1.61 -13.62
N LEU A 356 -5.70 -0.36 -13.20
CA LEU A 356 -4.72 0.74 -13.23
C LEU A 356 -3.49 0.41 -12.37
N ILE A 357 -3.69 -0.17 -11.18
CA ILE A 357 -2.59 -0.61 -10.30
C ILE A 357 -1.79 -1.75 -10.95
N VAL A 358 -2.43 -2.75 -11.56
CA VAL A 358 -1.72 -3.86 -12.22
C VAL A 358 -0.84 -3.38 -13.37
N ILE A 359 -1.36 -2.50 -14.25
CA ILE A 359 -0.57 -2.00 -15.39
C ILE A 359 0.67 -1.24 -14.89
N ARG A 360 0.52 -0.39 -13.86
CA ARG A 360 1.65 0.28 -13.21
C ARG A 360 2.64 -0.71 -12.59
N SER A 361 2.17 -1.70 -11.82
CA SER A 361 3.04 -2.69 -11.17
C SER A 361 3.80 -3.56 -12.17
N VAL A 362 3.21 -3.87 -13.33
CA VAL A 362 3.90 -4.53 -14.44
C VAL A 362 4.95 -3.61 -15.07
N TYR A 363 4.63 -2.34 -15.32
CA TYR A 363 5.60 -1.35 -15.80
C TYR A 363 6.78 -1.19 -14.84
N ARG A 364 6.52 -0.93 -13.55
CA ARG A 364 7.54 -0.81 -12.49
C ARG A 364 8.40 -2.07 -12.35
N SER A 365 7.81 -3.26 -12.50
CA SER A 365 8.58 -4.52 -12.53
C SER A 365 9.55 -4.54 -13.71
N ILE A 366 9.11 -4.19 -14.92
CA ILE A 366 9.93 -4.23 -16.15
C ILE A 366 11.01 -3.12 -16.15
N GLU A 367 10.68 -1.94 -15.62
CA GLU A 367 11.59 -0.82 -15.42
C GLU A 367 12.77 -1.22 -14.52
N LEU A 368 12.47 -1.67 -13.29
CA LEU A 368 13.50 -1.99 -12.30
C LEU A 368 14.25 -3.29 -12.58
N LEU A 369 13.61 -4.30 -13.20
CA LEU A 369 14.28 -5.56 -13.61
C LEU A 369 15.44 -5.34 -14.59
N LYS A 370 15.45 -4.24 -15.35
CA LYS A 370 16.53 -3.89 -16.29
C LYS A 370 17.58 -2.96 -15.69
N GLY A 371 17.44 -2.59 -14.42
CA GLY A 371 18.30 -1.60 -13.77
C GLY A 371 18.09 -0.17 -14.28
N TRP A 372 18.74 0.77 -13.61
CA TRP A 372 18.55 2.22 -13.81
C TRP A 372 18.87 2.72 -15.23
N SER A 373 19.77 2.04 -15.94
CA SER A 373 20.15 2.33 -17.33
C SER A 373 19.29 1.62 -18.39
N GLY A 374 18.30 0.82 -17.99
CA GLY A 374 17.44 0.09 -18.90
C GLY A 374 16.59 0.99 -19.81
N PRO A 375 16.31 0.61 -21.09
CA PRO A 375 15.59 1.42 -22.08
C PRO A 375 14.10 1.69 -21.76
N VAL A 376 13.65 1.27 -20.57
CA VAL A 376 12.29 1.47 -20.02
C VAL A 376 12.32 2.51 -18.90
N ALA A 377 13.43 2.58 -18.14
CA ALA A 377 13.69 3.61 -17.14
C ALA A 377 14.10 4.93 -17.80
N THR A 378 14.93 4.87 -18.84
CA THR A 378 15.44 6.03 -19.59
C THR A 378 14.44 6.66 -20.59
N ASN A 379 13.14 6.35 -20.45
CA ASN A 379 12.09 6.80 -21.38
C ASN A 379 11.01 7.61 -20.63
N GLU A 380 11.14 8.94 -20.62
CA GLU A 380 10.21 9.81 -19.88
C GLU A 380 8.74 9.70 -20.32
N PRO A 381 8.39 9.70 -21.63
CA PRO A 381 7.00 9.51 -22.04
C PRO A 381 6.37 8.21 -21.52
N LEU A 382 7.16 7.13 -21.42
CA LEU A 382 6.70 5.85 -20.89
C LEU A 382 6.46 5.93 -19.37
N PHE A 383 7.35 6.57 -18.62
CA PHE A 383 7.18 6.87 -17.19
C PHE A 383 5.93 7.72 -16.94
N ILE A 384 5.75 8.82 -17.69
CA ILE A 384 4.58 9.70 -17.56
C ILE A 384 3.28 8.94 -17.91
N GLY A 385 3.28 8.15 -18.98
CA GLY A 385 2.09 7.42 -19.43
C GLY A 385 1.71 6.22 -18.55
N MET A 386 2.67 5.36 -18.22
CA MET A 386 2.43 4.06 -17.55
C MET A 386 2.50 4.13 -16.03
N ASP A 387 3.02 5.23 -15.46
CA ASP A 387 3.11 5.42 -14.01
C ASP A 387 2.27 6.62 -13.56
N ALA A 388 2.60 7.82 -14.04
CA ALA A 388 1.99 9.07 -13.59
C ALA A 388 0.50 9.16 -13.93
N LEU A 389 0.15 8.94 -15.20
CA LEU A 389 -1.22 9.10 -15.67
C LEU A 389 -2.17 8.05 -15.06
N LEU A 390 -1.69 6.82 -14.81
CA LEU A 390 -2.52 5.76 -14.27
C LEU A 390 -2.94 6.01 -12.82
N MET A 391 -2.04 6.50 -11.96
CA MET A 391 -2.41 6.84 -10.57
C MET A 391 -3.14 8.17 -10.48
N PHE A 392 -2.89 9.12 -11.38
CA PHE A 392 -3.73 10.32 -11.52
C PHE A 392 -5.18 9.93 -11.83
N LEU A 393 -5.39 9.04 -12.81
CA LEU A 393 -6.70 8.49 -13.14
C LEU A 393 -7.33 7.76 -11.95
N PHE A 394 -6.57 6.96 -11.19
CA PHE A 394 -7.05 6.31 -9.97
C PHE A 394 -7.52 7.34 -8.93
N VAL A 395 -6.67 8.30 -8.58
CA VAL A 395 -6.92 9.33 -7.55
C VAL A 395 -8.18 10.13 -7.88
N TYR A 396 -8.32 10.59 -9.12
CA TYR A 396 -9.47 11.42 -9.52
C TYR A 396 -10.75 10.59 -9.71
N LEU A 397 -10.67 9.36 -10.24
CA LEU A 397 -11.81 8.44 -10.31
C LEU A 397 -12.40 8.17 -8.91
N TYR A 398 -11.54 7.94 -7.92
CA TYR A 398 -11.95 7.75 -6.53
C TYR A 398 -12.42 9.04 -5.84
N ALA A 399 -12.02 10.22 -6.30
CA ALA A 399 -12.55 11.49 -5.80
C ALA A 399 -13.97 11.77 -6.33
N PHE A 400 -14.20 11.55 -7.63
CA PHE A 400 -15.52 11.72 -8.25
C PHE A 400 -16.52 10.64 -7.81
N LEU A 401 -16.12 9.37 -7.82
CA LEU A 401 -16.96 8.23 -7.42
C LEU A 401 -16.75 7.85 -5.94
N HIS A 402 -16.58 8.84 -5.06
CA HIS A 402 -16.19 8.63 -3.66
C HIS A 402 -17.07 7.59 -2.93
N PRO A 403 -16.48 6.60 -2.22
CA PRO A 403 -17.20 5.48 -1.61
C PRO A 403 -18.41 5.84 -0.72
N SER A 404 -18.45 7.05 -0.15
CA SER A 404 -19.63 7.56 0.58
C SER A 404 -20.93 7.53 -0.23
N LEU A 405 -20.86 7.55 -1.57
CA LEU A 405 -22.04 7.45 -2.44
C LEU A 405 -22.78 6.11 -2.28
N ALA A 406 -22.05 5.04 -1.96
CA ALA A 406 -22.62 3.71 -1.74
C ALA A 406 -23.01 3.47 -0.27
N PHE A 407 -22.08 3.71 0.66
CA PHE A 407 -22.19 3.33 2.07
C PHE A 407 -22.73 4.44 2.99
N GLY A 408 -22.78 5.70 2.51
CA GLY A 408 -22.97 6.86 3.38
C GLY A 408 -21.71 7.20 4.17
N GLY A 409 -21.86 8.01 5.22
CA GLY A 409 -20.76 8.50 6.05
C GLY A 409 -20.41 7.62 7.26
N ARG A 410 -20.34 6.30 7.05
CA ARG A 410 -20.02 5.28 8.07
C ARG A 410 -19.18 4.17 7.46
#